data_AF-A0A968PSP0-F1
#
_entry.id   AF-A0A968PSP0-F1
#
_cell.length_a   1.000
_cell.length_b   1.000
_cell.length_c   1.000
_cell.angle_alpha   90.00
_cell.angle_beta   90.00
_cell.angle_gamma   90.00
#
_symmetry.space_group_name_H-M   'P 1'
#
loop_
_entity.id
_entity.type
_entity.pdbx_description
1 polymer ?
#
loop_
_entity_poly.entity_id
_entity_poly.type
_entity_poly.pdbx_seq_one_letter_code
_entity_poly.pdbx_strand_id
1 'polypeptide(L)' 'MPPTYEEVLTLAQHLPPDDQVRLLQALTTLVYPSVEVEGSDEVISAKELSESEMAWQDYQSGRDLGISSEELKLKLFGR' A
#
# COMPACT_ATOMS: atom_id res chain seq x y z
N MET A 1 -26.25 -14.62 9.36
CA MET A 1 -24.77 -14.67 9.36
C MET A 1 -24.30 -14.23 7.99
N PRO A 2 -23.16 -13.51 7.87
CA PRO A 2 -22.59 -13.22 6.57
C PRO A 2 -22.17 -14.52 5.86
N PRO A 3 -22.22 -14.56 4.51
CA PRO A 3 -21.80 -15.73 3.75
C PRO A 3 -20.30 -15.98 3.93
N THR A 4 -19.91 -17.25 3.92
CA THR A 4 -18.51 -17.69 3.99
C THR A 4 -17.80 -17.45 2.66
N TYR A 5 -16.46 -17.44 2.69
CA TYR A 5 -15.65 -17.30 1.48
C TYR A 5 -16.01 -18.35 0.41
N GLU A 6 -16.15 -19.61 0.81
CA GLU A 6 -16.49 -20.72 -0.10
C GLU A 6 -17.87 -20.55 -0.75
N GLU A 7 -18.84 -20.05 0.00
CA GLU A 7 -20.18 -19.76 -0.52
C GLU A 7 -20.13 -18.63 -1.56
N VAL A 8 -19.37 -17.57 -1.30
CA VAL A 8 -19.20 -16.45 -2.23
C VAL A 8 -18.43 -16.87 -3.49
N LEU A 9 -17.37 -17.67 -3.34
CA LEU A 9 -16.59 -18.20 -4.47
C LEU A 9 -17.45 -19.10 -5.36
N THR A 10 -18.23 -19.99 -4.74
CA THR A 10 -19.16 -20.87 -5.48
C THR A 10 -20.17 -20.03 -6.26
N LEU A 11 -20.77 -19.01 -5.65
CA LEU A 11 -21.70 -18.12 -6.35
C LEU A 11 -21.03 -17.39 -7.52
N ALA A 12 -19.81 -16.90 -7.35
CA ALA A 12 -19.06 -16.22 -8.40
C ALA A 12 -18.77 -17.13 -9.60
N GLN A 13 -18.45 -18.41 -9.37
CA GLN A 13 -18.17 -19.38 -10.44
C GLN A 13 -19.40 -19.73 -11.29
N HIS A 14 -20.60 -19.60 -10.74
CA HIS A 14 -21.86 -19.88 -11.44
C HIS A 14 -22.41 -18.67 -12.20
N LEU A 15 -21.77 -17.49 -12.11
CA LEU A 15 -22.17 -16.32 -12.87
C LEU A 15 -21.90 -16.51 -14.37
N PRO A 16 -22.67 -15.85 -15.25
CA PRO A 16 -22.32 -15.74 -16.67
C PRO A 16 -20.91 -15.15 -16.86
N PRO A 17 -20.19 -15.52 -17.94
CA PRO A 17 -18.83 -15.03 -18.17
C PRO A 17 -18.69 -13.50 -18.12
N ASP A 18 -19.67 -12.77 -18.68
CA ASP A 18 -19.66 -11.30 -18.67
C ASP A 18 -19.76 -10.73 -17.25
N ASP A 19 -20.56 -11.37 -16.39
CA ASP A 19 -20.74 -10.97 -15.00
C ASP A 19 -19.53 -11.36 -14.14
N GLN A 20 -18.86 -12.47 -14.44
CA GLN A 20 -17.59 -12.83 -13.82
C GLN A 20 -16.52 -11.79 -14.11
N VAL A 21 -16.42 -11.32 -15.36
CA VAL A 21 -15.45 -10.27 -15.75
C VAL A 21 -15.77 -8.96 -15.03
N ARG A 22 -17.04 -8.56 -14.96
CA ARG A 22 -17.47 -7.35 -14.23
C ARG A 22 -17.15 -7.45 -12.74
N LEU A 23 -17.39 -8.61 -12.13
CA LEU A 23 -17.06 -8.86 -10.73
C LEU A 23 -15.56 -8.77 -10.49
N LEU A 24 -14.74 -9.37 -11.37
CA LEU A 24 -13.28 -9.30 -11.27
C LEU A 24 -12.78 -7.85 -11.40
N GLN A 25 -13.34 -7.06 -12.30
CA GLN A 25 -13.03 -5.64 -12.43
C GLN A 25 -13.39 -4.85 -11.17
N ALA A 26 -14.56 -5.11 -10.57
CA ALA A 26 -14.94 -4.47 -9.31
C ALA A 26 -14.00 -4.88 -8.16
N LEU A 27 -13.65 -6.15 -8.05
CA LEU A 27 -12.74 -6.65 -7.01
C LEU A 27 -11.33 -6.09 -7.17
N THR A 28 -10.82 -5.98 -8.39
CA THR A 28 -9.51 -5.36 -8.66
C THR A 28 -9.46 -3.87 -8.32
N THR A 29 -10.59 -3.16 -8.32
CA THR A 29 -10.63 -1.78 -7.80
C THR A 29 -10.63 -1.69 -6.27
N LEU A 30 -11.04 -2.76 -5.58
CA LEU A 30 -11.06 -2.83 -4.11
C LEU A 30 -9.74 -3.33 -3.55
N VAL A 31 -9.03 -4.18 -4.30
CA VAL A 31 -7.66 -4.56 -4.01
C VAL A 31 -6.79 -3.38 -4.44
N TYR A 32 -6.49 -2.48 -3.50
CA TYR A 32 -5.46 -1.45 -3.70
C TYR A 32 -4.21 -2.10 -4.30
N PRO A 33 -3.55 -1.48 -5.29
CA PRO A 33 -2.28 -1.99 -5.80
C PRO A 33 -1.25 -1.88 -4.67
N SER A 34 -1.12 -2.94 -3.91
CA SER A 34 0.02 -3.18 -3.02
C SER A 34 1.22 -3.36 -3.94
N VAL A 35 2.15 -2.41 -3.87
CA VAL A 35 3.44 -2.52 -4.54
C VAL A 35 4.25 -3.50 -3.71
N GLU A 36 4.50 -4.70 -4.24
CA GLU A 36 5.51 -5.59 -3.67
C GLU A 36 6.87 -4.91 -3.80
N VAL A 37 7.53 -4.64 -2.67
CA VAL A 37 8.88 -4.09 -2.64
C VAL A 37 9.87 -5.25 -2.66
N GLU A 38 10.72 -5.30 -3.68
CA GLU A 38 11.69 -6.39 -3.85
C GLU A 38 12.63 -6.49 -2.63
N GLY A 39 12.59 -7.61 -1.91
CA GLY A 39 13.47 -7.93 -0.78
C GLY A 39 12.85 -7.89 0.62
N SER A 40 11.52 -7.70 0.76
CA SER A 40 10.82 -7.68 2.05
C SER A 40 9.37 -8.18 1.91
N ASP A 41 8.86 -8.96 2.87
CA ASP A 41 7.42 -9.30 2.99
C ASP A 41 6.56 -8.10 3.46
N GLU A 42 7.17 -6.92 3.59
CA GLU A 42 6.53 -5.70 4.06
C GLU A 42 5.79 -5.01 2.90
N VAL A 43 4.47 -4.96 3.00
CA VAL A 43 3.61 -4.26 2.04
C VAL A 43 3.56 -2.78 2.40
N ILE A 44 4.24 -1.95 1.62
CA ILE A 44 4.17 -0.47 1.76
C ILE A 44 2.96 0.05 0.99
N SER A 45 2.14 0.87 1.62
CA SER A 45 0.96 1.44 0.97
C SER A 45 1.33 2.51 -0.07
N ALA A 46 0.47 2.72 -1.07
CA ALA A 46 0.64 3.79 -2.05
C ALA A 46 0.75 5.19 -1.41
N LYS A 47 0.09 5.39 -0.26
CA LYS A 47 0.17 6.62 0.52
C LYS A 47 1.57 6.81 1.10
N GLU A 48 2.13 5.79 1.74
CA GLU A 48 3.47 5.84 2.32
C GLU A 48 4.54 6.06 1.25
N LEU A 49 4.39 5.46 0.06
CA LEU A 49 5.26 5.74 -1.09
C LEU A 49 5.17 7.19 -1.53
N SER A 50 3.97 7.75 -1.64
CA SER A 50 3.77 9.15 -2.02
C SER A 50 4.36 10.12 -0.98
N GLU A 51 4.19 9.83 0.31
CA GLU A 51 4.76 10.65 1.39
C GLU A 51 6.29 10.60 1.39
N SER A 52 6.87 9.41 1.17
CA SER A 52 8.32 9.21 1.03
C SER A 52 8.89 9.98 -0.17
N GLU A 53 8.23 9.90 -1.33
CA GLU A 53 8.66 10.61 -2.54
C GLU A 53 8.63 12.13 -2.35
N MET A 54 7.59 12.67 -1.71
CA MET A 54 7.53 14.10 -1.40
C MET A 54 8.67 14.53 -0.46
N ALA A 55 8.90 13.77 0.61
CA ALA A 55 9.98 14.05 1.56
C ALA A 55 11.35 14.05 0.86
N TRP A 56 11.55 13.12 -0.08
CA TRP A 56 12.77 13.05 -0.88
C TRP A 56 12.95 14.26 -1.80
N GLN A 57 11.88 14.70 -2.47
CA GLN A 57 11.90 15.90 -3.32
C GLN A 57 12.13 17.18 -2.50
N ASP A 58 11.56 17.28 -1.31
CA ASP A 58 11.78 18.40 -0.39
C ASP A 58 13.23 18.45 0.09
N TYR A 59 13.85 17.29 0.32
CA TYR A 59 15.28 17.20 0.63
C TYR A 59 16.17 17.66 -0.53
N GLN A 60 15.93 17.14 -1.74
CA GLN A 60 16.73 17.52 -2.91
C GLN A 60 16.60 19.01 -3.27
N SER A 61 15.41 19.59 -3.06
CA SER A 61 15.15 21.00 -3.33
C SER A 61 15.65 21.94 -2.21
N GLY A 62 16.20 21.39 -1.12
CA GLY A 62 16.69 22.15 0.03
C GLY A 62 15.57 22.82 0.83
N ARG A 63 14.30 22.42 0.61
CA ARG A 63 13.14 22.90 1.39
C ARG A 63 13.11 22.27 2.78
N ASP A 64 13.61 21.05 2.89
CA ASP A 64 13.81 20.35 4.15
C ASP A 64 15.24 19.78 4.17
N LEU A 65 16.08 20.22 5.10
CA LEU A 65 17.46 19.70 5.21
C LEU A 65 17.53 18.39 6.01
N GLY A 66 16.38 17.87 6.44
CA GLY A 66 16.28 16.77 7.38
C GLY A 66 16.77 17.18 8.77
N ILE A 67 17.13 16.19 9.57
CA ILE A 67 17.70 16.40 10.90
C ILE A 67 19.19 16.09 10.91
N SER A 68 19.94 16.82 11.73
CA SER A 68 21.37 16.56 11.90
C SER A 68 21.62 15.21 12.57
N SER A 69 22.82 14.67 12.39
CA SER A 69 23.23 13.43 13.06
C SER A 69 23.15 13.54 14.59
N GLU A 70 23.44 14.71 15.15
CA GLU A 70 23.31 14.96 16.60
C GLU A 70 21.84 14.96 17.05
N GLU A 71 20.95 15.63 16.31
CA GLU A 71 19.52 15.62 16.62
C GLU A 71 18.91 14.22 16.49
N LEU A 72 19.34 13.44 15.51
CA LEU A 72 18.92 12.04 15.35
C LEU A 72 19.39 11.19 16.53
N LYS A 73 20.64 11.34 16.96
CA LYS A 73 21.18 10.63 18.14
C LYS A 73 20.43 11.02 19.40
N LEU A 74 20.14 12.31 19.57
CA LEU A 74 19.35 12.80 20.69
C LEU A 74 17.92 12.21 20.69
N LYS A 75 17.27 12.10 19.52
CA LYS A 75 15.93 11.49 19.42
C LYS A 75 15.93 9.99 19.73
N LEU A 76 16.91 9.25 19.25
CA LEU A 76 16.96 7.78 19.38
C LEU A 76 17.49 7.33 20.73
N PHE A 77 18.46 8.05 21.29
CA PHE A 77 19.24 7.62 22.45
C PHE A 77 19.21 8.61 23.62
N GLY A 78 18.61 9.81 23.42
CA GLY A 78 18.53 10.85 24.44
C GLY A 78 19.86 11.50 24.79
N ARG A 79 20.93 11.25 24.02
CA ARG A 79 22.33 11.67 24.28
C ARG A 79 23.12 11.82 22.99
#